data_AF-A0A970LBI5-F1
#
_entry.id   AF-A0A970LBI5-F1
#
_cell.length_a   1.000
_cell.length_b   1.000
_cell.length_c   1.000
_cell.angle_alpha   90.00
_cell.angle_beta   90.00
_cell.angle_gamma   90.00
#
_symmetry.space_group_name_H-M   'P 1'
#
loop_
_entity.id
_entity.type
_entity.pdbx_description
1 polymer ?
#
loop_
_entity_poly.entity_id
_entity_poly.type
_entity_poly.pdbx_seq_one_letter_code
_entity_poly.pdbx_strand_id
1 'polypeptide(L)' 'MDQFVIGLDYGTDSARAVVVNARTGETVATSVKYYPRWMEGKYCLPSANRYRQHPLDYIEVLENSVKEALSLAPDGTA' A
#
# COMPACT_ATOMS: atom_id res chain seq x y z
N MET A 1 -19.36 -15.21 -11.79
CA MET A 1 -18.00 -14.99 -11.28
C MET A 1 -18.01 -13.63 -10.61
N ASP A 2 -17.55 -13.53 -9.37
CA ASP A 2 -17.43 -12.22 -8.72
C ASP A 2 -16.34 -11.40 -9.41
N GLN A 3 -16.47 -10.08 -9.33
CA GLN A 3 -15.49 -9.14 -9.86
C GLN A 3 -14.84 -8.45 -8.67
N PHE A 4 -13.52 -8.30 -8.72
CA PHE A 4 -12.75 -7.68 -7.66
C PHE A 4 -12.02 -6.46 -8.18
N VAL A 5 -11.86 -5.46 -7.32
CA VAL A 5 -11.04 -4.29 -7.56
C VAL A 5 -10.03 -4.15 -6.43
N ILE A 6 -8.87 -3.58 -6.74
CA ILE A 6 -7.85 -3.26 -5.75
C ILE A 6 -7.72 -1.74 -5.63
N GLY A 7 -7.83 -1.24 -4.41
CA GLY A 7 -7.60 0.17 -4.09
C GLY A 7 -6.25 0.33 -3.40
N LEU A 8 -5.48 1.36 -3.80
CA LEU A 8 -4.29 1.80 -3.08
C LEU A 8 -4.54 3.13 -2.37
N ASP A 9 -4.22 3.17 -1.09
CA ASP A 9 -4.27 4.36 -0.24
C ASP A 9 -2.85 4.71 0.24
N TYR A 10 -2.32 5.84 -0.25
CA TYR A 10 -0.99 6.32 0.09
C TYR A 10 -1.07 7.32 1.24
N GLY A 11 -0.70 6.87 2.44
CA GLY A 11 -0.55 7.73 3.62
C GLY A 11 0.83 8.35 3.72
N THR A 12 1.09 9.03 4.83
CA THR A 12 2.38 9.67 5.13
C THR A 12 3.49 8.66 5.47
N ASP A 13 3.17 7.56 6.14
CA ASP A 13 4.22 6.62 6.59
C ASP A 13 4.22 5.30 5.78
N SER A 14 3.13 5.03 5.08
CA SER A 14 2.86 3.74 4.44
C SER A 14 1.87 3.88 3.29
N ALA A 15 1.77 2.83 2.47
CA ALA A 15 0.60 2.62 1.63
C ALA A 15 -0.13 1.33 2.02
N ARG A 16 -1.43 1.33 1.77
CA ARG A 16 -2.34 0.20 1.99
C ARG A 16 -2.94 -0.27 0.66
N ALA A 17 -2.88 -1.56 0.42
CA ALA A 17 -3.65 -2.23 -0.61
C ALA A 17 -4.91 -2.86 0.00
N VAL A 18 -6.06 -2.67 -0.64
CA VAL A 18 -7.34 -3.27 -0.23
C VAL A 18 -7.98 -3.94 -1.43
N VAL A 19 -8.26 -5.24 -1.32
CA VAL A 19 -9.00 -6.00 -2.35
C VAL A 19 -10.46 -6.05 -1.95
N VAL A 20 -11.33 -5.64 -2.86
CA VAL A 20 -12.76 -5.46 -2.58
C VAL A 20 -13.59 -6.19 -3.64
N ASN A 21 -14.62 -6.92 -3.20
CA ASN A 21 -15.65 -7.44 -4.11
C ASN A 21 -16.46 -6.26 -4.66
N ALA A 22 -16.37 -6.05 -5.98
CA ALA A 22 -16.97 -4.90 -6.66
C ALA A 22 -18.50 -4.90 -6.65
N ARG A 23 -19.13 -6.05 -6.35
CA ARG A 23 -20.60 -6.19 -6.30
C ARG A 23 -21.15 -5.93 -4.90
N THR A 24 -20.44 -6.34 -3.86
CA THR A 24 -20.92 -6.27 -2.47
C THR A 24 -20.28 -5.16 -1.66
N GLY A 25 -19.12 -4.64 -2.11
CA GLY A 25 -18.31 -3.70 -1.33
C GLY A 25 -17.53 -4.37 -0.19
N GLU A 26 -17.59 -5.70 -0.07
CA GLU A 26 -16.86 -6.44 0.95
C GLU A 26 -15.35 -6.37 0.72
N THR A 27 -14.59 -6.00 1.75
CA THR A 27 -13.13 -6.09 1.75
C THR A 27 -12.72 -7.53 2.02
N VAL A 28 -12.10 -8.18 1.04
CA VAL A 28 -11.71 -9.59 1.13
C VAL A 28 -10.25 -9.78 1.53
N ALA A 29 -9.40 -8.78 1.32
CA ALA A 29 -8.01 -8.77 1.79
C ALA A 29 -7.46 -7.36 1.94
N THR A 30 -6.45 -7.20 2.78
CA THR A 30 -5.73 -5.94 3.01
C THR A 30 -4.27 -6.20 3.33
N SER A 31 -3.39 -5.28 2.92
CA SER A 31 -1.97 -5.27 3.29
C SER A 31 -1.48 -3.83 3.43
N VAL A 32 -0.58 -3.60 4.37
CA VAL A 32 0.04 -2.29 4.61
C VAL A 32 1.56 -2.44 4.58
N LYS A 33 2.26 -1.56 3.87
CA LYS A 33 3.73 -1.50 3.87
C LYS A 33 4.22 -0.08 4.14
N TYR A 34 5.14 0.04 5.09
CA TYR A 34 5.77 1.31 5.45
C TYR A 34 6.86 1.68 4.45
N TYR A 35 7.04 2.97 4.22
CA TYR A 35 8.09 3.51 3.37
C TYR A 35 9.45 3.37 4.06
N PRO A 36 10.35 2.48 3.62
CA PRO A 36 11.56 2.17 4.38
C PRO A 36 12.48 3.39 4.53
N ARG A 37 12.68 4.19 3.48
CA ARG A 37 13.60 5.34 3.54
C ARG A 37 13.03 6.48 4.39
N TRP A 38 11.71 6.69 4.32
CA TRP A 38 11.01 7.65 5.18
C TRP A 38 11.12 7.27 6.66
N MET A 39 10.93 5.99 7.02
CA MET A 39 11.06 5.52 8.41
C MET A 39 12.48 5.72 8.97
N GLU A 40 13.50 5.69 8.11
CA GLU A 40 14.88 6.02 8.47
C GLU A 40 15.14 7.54 8.54
N GLY A 41 14.15 8.39 8.25
CA GLY A 41 14.29 9.85 8.22
C GLY A 41 15.16 10.36 7.06
N LYS A 42 15.42 9.53 6.04
CA LYS A 42 16.24 9.93 4.90
C LYS A 42 15.58 11.11 4.18
N TYR A 43 16.42 12.00 3.66
CA TYR A 43 16.00 13.21 2.93
C TYR A 43 15.22 14.26 3.76
N CYS A 44 15.07 14.04 5.06
CA CYS A 44 14.50 15.00 6.01
C CYS A 44 15.59 15.85 6.68
N LEU A 45 15.26 17.12 6.93
CA LEU A 45 16.05 18.04 7.76
C LEU A 45 15.09 18.84 8.64
N PRO A 46 14.75 18.34 9.84
CA PRO A 46 13.76 18.96 10.72
C PRO A 46 14.10 20.39 11.13
N SER A 47 15.39 20.69 11.36
CA SER A 47 15.87 22.05 11.69
C SER A 47 15.58 23.09 10.59
N ALA A 48 15.32 22.63 9.36
CA ALA A 48 14.94 23.46 8.23
C ALA A 48 13.49 23.21 7.77
N ASN A 49 12.66 22.56 8.59
CA ASN A 49 11.28 22.17 8.25
C ASN A 49 11.15 21.42 6.90
N ARG A 50 12.13 20.58 6.57
CA ARG A 50 12.15 19.84 5.31
C ARG A 50 11.85 18.37 5.53
N TYR A 51 10.77 17.88 4.93
CA TYR A 51 10.33 16.49 5.01
C TYR A 51 10.02 15.99 3.61
N ARG A 52 10.78 15.01 3.13
CA ARG A 52 10.69 14.52 1.75
C ARG A 52 10.65 13.01 1.74
N GLN A 53 9.63 12.45 1.12
CA GLN A 53 9.57 11.03 0.80
C GLN A 53 10.37 10.75 -0.47
N HIS A 54 10.88 9.53 -0.60
CA HIS A 54 11.63 9.12 -1.77
C HIS A 54 10.72 8.40 -2.79
N PRO A 55 10.74 8.73 -4.09
CA PRO A 55 9.82 8.15 -5.08
C PRO A 55 9.90 6.61 -5.19
N LEU A 56 11.06 6.03 -4.93
CA LEU A 56 11.23 4.56 -4.91
C LEU A 56 10.45 3.89 -3.78
N ASP A 57 10.20 4.56 -2.64
CA ASP A 57 9.40 3.99 -1.56
C ASP A 57 7.97 3.68 -2.05
N TYR A 58 7.38 4.53 -2.89
CA TYR A 58 6.01 4.29 -3.39
C TYR A 58 5.92 3.10 -4.34
N ILE A 59 6.94 2.87 -5.16
CA ILE A 59 6.96 1.74 -6.10
C ILE A 59 7.17 0.42 -5.33
N GLU A 60 8.14 0.38 -4.42
CA GLU A 60 8.42 -0.81 -3.62
C GLU A 60 7.24 -1.15 -2.71
N VAL A 61 6.62 -0.15 -2.06
CA VAL A 61 5.45 -0.37 -1.21
C VAL A 61 4.22 -0.77 -2.02
N LEU A 62 3.99 -0.20 -3.22
CA LEU A 62 2.93 -0.65 -4.13
C LEU A 62 3.09 -2.14 -4.43
N GLU A 63 4.28 -2.54 -4.89
CA GLU A 63 4.52 -3.91 -5.32
C GLU A 63 4.32 -4.90 -4.16
N ASN A 64 4.91 -4.60 -3.00
CA ASN A 64 4.84 -5.48 -1.84
C ASN A 64 3.45 -5.54 -1.20
N SER A 65 2.73 -4.41 -1.11
CA SER A 65 1.38 -4.39 -0.54
C SER A 65 0.37 -5.10 -1.45
N VAL A 66 0.46 -4.91 -2.77
CA VAL A 66 -0.40 -5.60 -3.73
C VAL A 66 -0.15 -7.10 -3.71
N LYS A 67 1.12 -7.53 -3.79
CA LYS A 67 1.45 -8.97 -3.77
C LYS A 67 0.96 -9.65 -2.49
N GLU A 68 1.19 -9.02 -1.34
CA GLU A 68 0.74 -9.58 -0.07
C GLU A 68 -0.79 -9.60 0.04
N ALA A 69 -1.48 -8.52 -0.34
CA ALA A 69 -2.94 -8.48 -0.32
C ALA A 69 -3.56 -9.56 -1.21
N LEU A 70 -3.01 -9.80 -2.41
CA LEU A 70 -3.46 -10.87 -3.29
C LEU A 70 -3.18 -12.26 -2.71
N SER A 71 -2.03 -12.45 -2.03
CA SER A 71 -1.71 -13.73 -1.37
C SER A 71 -2.61 -14.06 -0.18
N LEU A 72 -3.22 -13.03 0.42
CA LEU A 72 -4.17 -13.17 1.53
C LEU A 72 -5.63 -13.25 1.05
N ALA A 73 -5.89 -12.99 -0.23
CA ALA A 73 -7.24 -13.03 -0.78
C ALA A 73 -7.72 -14.49 -0.97
N PRO A 74 -9.04 -14.75 -0.91
CA PRO A 74 -9.58 -16.09 -1.16
C PRO A 74 -9.22 -16.62 -2.56
N ASP A 75 -9.12 -17.94 -2.68
CA ASP A 75 -8.89 -18.62 -3.97
C ASP A 75 -9.92 -18.18 -5.04
N GLY A 76 -9.43 -17.91 -6.25
CA GLY A 76 -10.27 -17.44 -7.36
C GLY A 76 -10.46 -15.92 -7.42
N THR A 77 -9.76 -15.14 -6.59
CA THR A 77 -9.74 -13.67 -6.64
C THR A 77 -8.83 -13.12 -7.75
N ALA A 78 -7.66 -13.73 -7.99
CA ALA A 78 -6.66 -13.32 -8.99
C ALA A 78 -5.86 -14.52 -9.54
#